data_AF-A0A2S6S5N2-F1
#
_entry.id   AF-A0A2S6S5N2-F1
#
_cell.length_a   1.000
_cell.length_b   1.000
_cell.length_c   1.000
_cell.angle_alpha   90.00
_cell.angle_beta   90.00
_cell.angle_gamma   90.00
#
_symmetry.space_group_name_H-M   'P 1'
#
loop_
_entity.id
_entity.type
_entity.pdbx_description
1 polymer ?
#
loop_
_entity_poly.entity_id
_entity_poly.type
_entity_poly.pdbx_seq_one_letter_code
_entity_poly.pdbx_strand_id
1 'polypeptide(L)' 'MKRGNKQIAQKVMEESSELIIDFLKGSKKRTIEEAADLIFHLLILLNKKNILPKDLAKELKSRYKK' A
#
# COMPACT_ATOMS: atom_id res chain seq x y z
N MET A 1 -10.72 5.04 14.54
CA MET A 1 -10.49 6.13 13.57
C MET A 1 -11.47 6.03 12.39
N LYS A 2 -12.50 6.87 12.32
CA LYS A 2 -13.33 7.03 11.10
C LYS A 2 -12.63 7.98 10.13
N ARG A 3 -11.47 7.58 9.58
CA ARG A 3 -10.86 8.32 8.47
C ARG A 3 -11.74 8.14 7.24
N GLY A 4 -12.13 9.23 6.58
CA GLY A 4 -12.97 9.18 5.39
C GLY A 4 -12.24 8.53 4.21
N ASN A 5 -12.99 8.01 3.23
CA ASN A 5 -12.41 7.33 2.05
C ASN A 5 -11.40 8.20 1.31
N LYS A 6 -11.63 9.52 1.23
CA LYS A 6 -10.70 10.48 0.61
C LYS A 6 -9.35 10.53 1.33
N GLN A 7 -9.36 10.53 2.66
CA GLN A 7 -8.14 10.59 3.46
C GLN A 7 -7.30 9.32 3.32
N ILE A 8 -7.95 8.15 3.24
CA ILE A 8 -7.26 6.88 3.02
C ILE A 8 -6.60 6.85 1.64
N ALA A 9 -7.33 7.28 0.60
CA ALA A 9 -6.77 7.36 -0.76
C ALA A 9 -5.61 8.36 -0.85
N GLN A 10 -5.72 9.51 -0.19
CA GLN A 10 -4.65 10.49 -0.10
C GLN A 10 -3.40 9.92 0.55
N LYS A 11 -3.56 9.18 1.67
CA LYS A 11 -2.42 8.52 2.30
C LYS A 11 -1.74 7.52 1.38
N VAL A 12 -2.48 6.67 0.68
CA VAL A 12 -1.87 5.74 -0.29
C VAL A 12 -1.04 6.47 -1.35
N MET A 13 -1.49 7.63 -1.85
CA MET A 13 -0.72 8.43 -2.81
C MET A 13 0.54 9.06 -2.19
N GLU A 14 0.44 9.56 -0.96
CA GLU A 14 1.53 10.16 -0.18
C GLU A 14 2.64 9.13 0.08
N GLU A 15 2.32 8.01 0.74
CA GLU A 15 3.29 6.96 1.08
C GLU A 15 3.90 6.33 -0.19
N SER A 16 3.14 6.24 -1.29
CA SER A 16 3.69 5.77 -2.57
C SER A 16 4.76 6.72 -3.11
N SER A 17 4.55 8.02 -2.96
CA SER A 17 5.48 9.04 -3.43
C SER A 17 6.72 9.08 -2.54
N GLU A 18 6.55 9.00 -1.22
CA GLU A 18 7.62 8.97 -0.24
C GLU A 18 8.49 7.72 -0.41
N LEU A 19 7.87 6.54 -0.60
CA LEU A 19 8.58 5.30 -0.91
C LEU A 19 9.46 5.43 -2.17
N ILE A 20 8.95 6.03 -3.25
CA ILE A 20 9.72 6.23 -4.49
C ILE A 20 10.90 7.17 -4.25
N ILE A 21 10.67 8.27 -3.53
CA ILE A 21 11.72 9.25 -3.21
C ILE A 21 12.81 8.58 -2.35
N ASP A 22 12.42 7.86 -1.30
CA ASP A 22 13.35 7.21 -0.39
C ASP A 22 14.06 6.01 -1.03
N PHE A 23 13.43 5.33 -1.99
CA PHE A 23 14.11 4.33 -2.82
C PHE A 23 15.22 4.95 -3.69
N LEU A 24 14.97 6.13 -4.26
CA LEU A 24 15.92 6.78 -5.18
C LEU A 24 17.05 7.52 -4.44
N LYS A 25 16.76 8.12 -3.29
CA LYS A 25 17.65 9.08 -2.61
C LYS A 25 17.79 8.88 -1.11
N GLY A 26 16.98 8.01 -0.52
CA GLY A 26 16.89 7.81 0.92
C GLY A 26 17.76 6.68 1.45
N SER A 27 17.49 6.28 2.69
CA SER A 27 18.16 5.14 3.34
C SER A 27 17.31 3.88 3.25
N LYS A 28 17.96 2.71 3.30
CA LYS A 28 17.26 1.41 3.39
C LYS A 28 16.23 1.37 4.51
N LYS A 29 16.52 1.99 5.66
CA LYS A 29 15.60 2.07 6.80
C LYS A 29 14.34 2.83 6.43
N ARG A 30 14.49 4.03 5.85
CA ARG A 30 13.39 4.88 5.38
C ARG A 30 12.55 4.17 4.32
N THR A 31 13.18 3.53 3.34
CA THR A 31 12.47 2.74 2.32
C THR A 31 11.61 1.62 2.95
N ILE A 32 12.09 0.95 4.00
CA ILE A 32 11.33 -0.08 4.70
C ILE A 32 10.14 0.53 5.47
N GLU A 33 10.34 1.67 6.11
CA GLU A 33 9.28 2.40 6.84
C GLU A 33 8.15 2.81 5.87
N GLU A 34 8.47 3.49 4.79
CA GLU A 34 7.49 3.94 3.79
C GLU A 34 6.79 2.77 3.07
N ALA A 35 7.51 1.68 2.81
CA ALA A 35 6.90 0.47 2.26
C ALA A 35 5.89 -0.17 3.23
N ALA A 36 6.20 -0.19 4.52
CA ALA A 36 5.29 -0.71 5.54
C ALA A 36 4.02 0.16 5.66
N ASP A 37 4.18 1.49 5.65
CA ASP A 37 3.06 2.43 5.72
C ASP A 37 2.17 2.37 4.46
N LEU A 38 2.78 2.24 3.28
CA LEU A 38 2.04 2.01 2.05
C LEU A 38 1.23 0.71 2.10
N ILE A 39 1.82 -0.41 2.54
CA ILE A 39 1.10 -1.69 2.67
C ILE A 39 -0.05 -1.56 3.66
N PHE A 40 0.18 -0.93 4.81
CA PHE A 40 -0.85 -0.72 5.82
C PHE A 40 -2.04 0.07 5.26
N HIS A 41 -1.78 1.20 4.61
CA HIS A 41 -2.81 2.05 4.03
C HIS A 41 -3.52 1.39 2.85
N LEU A 42 -2.81 0.61 2.04
CA LEU A 42 -3.38 -0.20 0.97
C LEU A 42 -4.37 -1.25 1.52
N LEU A 43 -3.99 -1.98 2.57
CA LEU A 43 -4.87 -2.99 3.17
C LEU A 43 -6.15 -2.39 3.76
N ILE A 44 -6.05 -1.21 4.39
CA ILE A 44 -7.23 -0.48 4.87
C ILE A 44 -8.11 -0.04 3.69
N LEU A 45 -7.50 0.47 2.61
CA LEU A 45 -8.23 0.90 1.41
C LEU A 45 -8.99 -0.27 0.77
N LEU A 46 -8.36 -1.43 0.64
CA LEU A 46 -8.98 -2.64 0.09
C LEU A 46 -10.11 -3.16 0.99
N ASN A 47 -9.90 -3.17 2.31
CA ASN A 47 -10.92 -3.57 3.27
C ASN A 47 -12.18 -2.70 3.19
N LYS A 48 -12.05 -1.39 2.92
CA LYS A 48 -13.21 -0.49 2.68
C LYS A 48 -14.07 -0.87 1.48
N LYS A 49 -13.52 -1.65 0.54
CA LYS A 49 -14.22 -2.22 -0.62
C LYS A 49 -14.58 -3.69 -0.40
N ASN A 50 -14.45 -4.23 0.81
CA ASN A 50 -14.62 -5.63 1.15
C ASN A 50 -13.70 -6.57 0.34
N ILE A 51 -12.55 -6.06 -0.12
CA ILE A 51 -11.52 -6.87 -0.77
C ILE A 51 -10.59 -7.39 0.32
N LEU A 52 -10.46 -8.71 0.42
CA LEU A 52 -9.67 -9.37 1.45
C LEU A 52 -8.29 -9.77 0.92
N PRO A 53 -7.28 -9.97 1.79
CA PRO A 53 -5.95 -10.42 1.37
C PRO A 53 -5.97 -11.71 0.53
N LYS A 54 -6.93 -12.62 0.77
CA LYS A 54 -7.11 -13.84 -0.03
C LYS A 54 -7.49 -13.55 -1.49
N ASP A 55 -8.25 -12.48 -1.75
CA ASP A 55 -8.68 -12.09 -3.09
C ASP A 55 -7.47 -11.56 -3.86
N LEU A 56 -6.65 -10.73 -3.19
CA LEU A 56 -5.39 -10.24 -3.73
C LEU A 56 -4.39 -11.40 -3.98
N ALA A 57 -4.28 -12.34 -3.06
CA ALA A 57 -3.40 -13.51 -3.22
C ALA A 57 -3.81 -14.38 -4.42
N LYS A 58 -5.12 -14.55 -4.66
CA LYS A 58 -5.63 -15.27 -5.83
C LYS A 58 -5.22 -14.58 -7.14
N GLU A 59 -5.36 -13.26 -7.21
CA GLU A 59 -4.94 -12.45 -8.36
C GLU A 59 -3.42 -12.51 -8.57
N LEU A 60 -2.61 -12.35 -7.52
CA LEU A 60 -1.15 -12.44 -7.60
C LEU A 60 -0.69 -13.82 -8.08
N LYS A 61 -1.31 -14.90 -7.59
CA LYS A 61 -1.03 -16.27 -8.04
C LYS A 61 -1.38 -16.48 -9.51
N SER A 62 -2.43 -15.83 -10.01
CA SER A 62 -2.79 -15.86 -11.43
C SER A 62 -1.71 -15.21 -12.30
N ARG A 63 -1.15 -14.08 -11.85
CA ARG A 63 -0.07 -13.36 -12.54
C ARG A 63 1.25 -14.12 -12.58
N TYR A 64 1.62 -14.79 -11.49
CA TYR A 64 2.86 -15.57 -11.40
C TYR A 64 2.87 -16.83 -12.30
N LYS A 65 1.69 -17.30 -12.71
CA LYS A 65 1.54 -18.47 -13.59
C LYS A 65 1.56 -18.12 -15.09
N LYS A 66 1.65 -16.84 -15.43
CA LYS A 66 1.92 -16.34 -16.80
C LYS A 66 3.40 -16.01 -16.92
#